data_AF-A0A7T7XNN6-F1
#
_entry.id   AF-A0A7T7XNN6-F1
#
_cell.length_a   1.000
_cell.length_b   1.000
_cell.length_c   1.000
_cell.angle_alpha   90.00
_cell.angle_beta   90.00
_cell.angle_gamma   90.00
#
_symmetry.space_group_name_H-M   'P 1'
#
loop_
_entity.id
_entity.type
_entity.pdbx_description
1 polymer ?
#
loop_
_entity_poly.entity_id
_entity_poly.type
_entity_poly.pdbx_seq_one_letter_code
_entity_poly.pdbx_strand_id
1 'polypeptide(L)'
;MEVYRPFRFALFVYDLFRLVFVVCMVAFFSPSMGDPGSRIMPYIFFAAPNALFPLMSLFIWASLARYASYLPLYLAGKLIGIGSFIAWLGFSFNNILVSLPMNAVSGLMILGLTLLLCLADIGTILGVSLLLRRIGPRQTEEGRLQARESSEEPAGEPDNGGF
;
A
#
# COMPACT_ATOMS: atom_id res chain seq x y z
N MET A 1 19.97 -16.22 6.24
CA MET A 1 19.08 -15.10 6.62
C MET A 1 18.36 -14.63 5.36
N GLU A 2 17.04 -14.46 5.40
CA GLU A 2 16.29 -13.92 4.25
C GLU A 2 16.81 -12.49 3.95
N VAL A 3 17.56 -12.33 2.85
CA VAL A 3 18.25 -11.09 2.47
C VAL A 3 17.30 -9.88 2.41
N TYR A 4 16.01 -10.12 2.19
CA TYR A 4 14.97 -9.10 2.07
C TYR A 4 14.19 -8.82 3.37
N ARG A 5 14.49 -9.50 4.49
CA ARG A 5 13.78 -9.28 5.77
C ARG A 5 13.87 -7.84 6.30
N PRO A 6 15.03 -7.14 6.31
CA PRO A 6 15.09 -5.76 6.81
C PRO A 6 14.31 -4.79 5.92
N PHE A 7 14.34 -4.98 4.59
CA PHE A 7 13.56 -4.17 3.65
C PHE A 7 12.05 -4.31 3.88
N ARG A 8 11.56 -5.54 4.08
CA ARG A 8 10.14 -5.79 4.37
C ARG A 8 9.69 -5.19 5.70
N PHE A 9 10.53 -5.26 6.72
CA PHE A 9 10.25 -4.60 8.00
C PHE A 9 10.19 -3.08 7.85
N ALA A 10 11.11 -2.49 7.07
CA ALA A 10 11.10 -1.06 6.78
C ALA A 10 9.81 -0.62 6.05
N LEU A 11 9.30 -1.43 5.12
CA LEU A 11 8.00 -1.18 4.48
C LEU A 11 6.86 -1.13 5.49
N PHE A 12 6.81 -2.08 6.42
CA PHE A 12 5.78 -2.11 7.46
C PHE A 12 5.85 -0.88 8.38
N VAL A 13 7.04 -0.54 8.88
CA VAL A 13 7.23 0.63 9.74
C VAL A 13 6.83 1.92 9.02
N TYR A 14 7.22 2.05 7.75
CA TYR A 14 6.84 3.18 6.91
C TYR A 14 5.32 3.30 6.74
N ASP A 15 4.63 2.21 6.39
CA ASP A 15 3.18 2.22 6.21
C ASP A 15 2.46 2.53 7.50
N LEU A 16 2.93 2.03 8.64
CA LEU A 16 2.38 2.33 9.95
C LEU A 16 2.54 3.81 10.29
N PHE A 17 3.74 4.36 10.11
CA PHE A 17 4.00 5.79 10.31
C PHE A 17 3.11 6.65 9.41
N ARG A 18 2.97 6.25 8.14
CA ARG A 18 2.09 6.93 7.19
C ARG A 18 0.64 6.89 7.63
N LEU A 19 0.13 5.74 8.08
CA LEU A 19 -1.23 5.64 8.58
C LEU A 19 -1.45 6.59 9.77
N VAL A 20 -0.53 6.59 10.74
CA VAL A 20 -0.60 7.49 11.89
C VAL A 20 -0.63 8.95 11.44
N PHE A 21 0.25 9.34 10.52
CA PHE A 21 0.27 10.70 9.97
C PHE A 21 -1.06 11.06 9.29
N VAL A 22 -1.61 10.18 8.46
CA VAL A 22 -2.87 10.42 7.75
C VAL A 22 -4.03 10.54 8.74
N VAL A 23 -4.10 9.68 9.75
CA VAL A 23 -5.12 9.73 10.81
C VAL A 23 -5.01 11.04 11.60
N CYS A 24 -3.79 11.46 11.97
CA CYS A 24 -3.58 12.75 12.62
C CYS A 24 -4.02 13.91 11.71
N MET A 25 -3.69 13.89 10.42
CA MET A 25 -4.12 14.92 9.47
C MET A 25 -5.65 14.99 9.39
N VAL A 26 -6.34 13.86 9.32
CA VAL A 26 -7.81 13.84 9.37
C VAL A 26 -8.31 14.41 10.70
N ALA A 27 -7.75 14.00 11.84
CA ALA A 27 -8.22 14.47 13.14
C ALA A 27 -8.01 15.97 13.37
N PHE A 28 -6.90 16.53 12.88
CA PHE A 28 -6.55 17.95 13.08
C PHE A 28 -7.14 18.88 12.03
N PHE A 29 -7.29 18.43 10.79
CA PHE A 29 -7.78 19.26 9.68
C PHE A 29 -9.21 18.92 9.25
N SER A 30 -9.83 17.87 9.80
CA SER A 30 -11.26 17.67 9.63
C SER A 30 -11.98 18.85 10.27
N PRO A 31 -12.83 19.54 9.52
CA PRO A 31 -13.66 20.58 10.10
C PRO A 31 -14.57 19.98 11.16
N SER A 32 -14.82 20.75 12.22
CA SER A 32 -15.78 20.36 13.27
C SER A 32 -17.14 20.10 12.63
N MET A 33 -17.76 18.96 12.94
CA MET A 33 -19.14 18.66 12.55
C MET A 33 -20.04 19.86 12.92
N GLY A 34 -20.46 20.65 11.93
CA GLY A 34 -21.28 21.84 12.17
C GLY A 34 -20.99 23.02 11.24
N ASP A 35 -19.86 23.05 10.52
CA ASP A 35 -19.55 24.16 9.62
C ASP A 35 -20.10 23.92 8.20
N PRO A 36 -21.04 24.75 7.70
CA PRO A 36 -21.74 24.53 6.42
C PRO A 36 -20.85 24.62 5.16
N GLY A 37 -19.63 25.16 5.28
CA GLY A 37 -18.64 25.18 4.20
C GLY A 37 -17.74 23.94 4.14
N SER A 38 -17.94 23.01 5.07
CA SER A 38 -16.89 22.09 5.45
C SER A 38 -16.96 20.75 4.72
N ARG A 39 -16.10 20.63 3.71
CA ARG A 39 -16.01 19.40 2.91
C ARG A 39 -15.16 18.40 3.67
N ILE A 40 -15.80 17.49 4.41
CA ILE A 40 -15.17 16.33 5.07
C ILE A 40 -14.67 15.31 4.02
N MET A 41 -15.30 15.31 2.85
CA MET A 41 -15.09 14.36 1.75
C MET A 41 -13.62 14.19 1.29
N PRO A 42 -12.81 15.26 1.08
CA PRO A 42 -11.43 15.12 0.60
C PRO A 42 -10.52 14.31 1.54
N TYR A 43 -10.79 14.35 2.85
CA TYR A 43 -9.96 13.70 3.86
C TYR A 43 -10.24 12.20 3.99
N ILE A 44 -11.50 11.77 3.82
CA ILE A 44 -11.87 10.35 3.87
C ILE A 44 -11.33 9.60 2.66
N PHE A 45 -11.40 10.18 1.46
CA PHE A 45 -10.81 9.61 0.24
C PHE A 45 -9.29 9.51 0.33
N PHE A 46 -8.65 10.41 1.09
CA PHE A 46 -7.23 10.32 1.38
C PHE A 46 -6.92 9.23 2.43
N ALA A 47 -7.75 9.05 3.46
CA ALA A 47 -7.45 8.13 4.56
C ALA A 47 -7.81 6.66 4.31
N ALA A 48 -8.97 6.38 3.69
CA ALA A 48 -9.49 5.04 3.50
C ALA A 48 -8.52 4.09 2.75
N PRO A 49 -7.94 4.46 1.59
CA PRO A 49 -7.00 3.57 0.89
C PRO A 49 -5.69 3.38 1.68
N ASN A 50 -5.31 4.32 2.55
CA ASN A 50 -4.07 4.25 3.30
C ASN A 50 -4.12 3.30 4.52
N ALA A 51 -5.32 2.97 5.01
CA ALA A 51 -5.50 2.05 6.14
C ALA A 51 -5.18 0.59 5.81
N LEU A 52 -5.26 0.21 4.53
CA LEU A 52 -5.02 -1.17 4.07
C LEU A 52 -3.53 -1.51 3.92
N PHE A 53 -2.66 -0.53 3.69
CA PHE A 53 -1.23 -0.78 3.43
C PHE A 53 -0.47 -1.40 4.62
N PRO A 54 -0.64 -0.95 5.88
CA PRO A 54 0.04 -1.55 7.02
C PRO A 54 -0.29 -3.03 7.20
N LEU A 55 -1.54 -3.43 6.92
CA LEU A 55 -1.96 -4.83 6.95
C LEU A 55 -1.28 -5.64 5.84
N MET A 56 -1.25 -5.10 4.62
CA MET A 56 -0.56 -5.76 3.50
C MET A 56 0.95 -5.89 3.73
N SER A 57 1.61 -4.85 4.23
CA SER A 57 3.05 -4.89 4.53
C SER A 57 3.37 -5.78 5.73
N LEU A 58 2.47 -5.89 6.72
CA LEU A 58 2.58 -6.87 7.80
C LEU A 58 2.56 -8.31 7.25
N PHE A 59 1.65 -8.64 6.35
CA PHE A 59 1.60 -9.97 5.72
C PHE A 59 2.84 -10.26 4.87
N ILE A 60 3.28 -9.29 4.07
CA ILE A 60 4.51 -9.40 3.26
C ILE A 60 5.74 -9.62 4.16
N TRP A 61 5.79 -8.94 5.32
CA TRP A 61 6.86 -9.13 6.29
C TRP A 61 6.80 -10.52 6.96
N ALA A 62 5.60 -10.99 7.33
CA ALA A 62 5.41 -12.28 8.00
C ALA A 62 5.82 -13.47 7.11
N SER A 63 5.40 -13.49 5.84
CA SER A 63 5.80 -14.55 4.91
C SER A 63 5.74 -14.10 3.45
N LEU A 64 6.90 -13.78 2.88
CA LEU A 64 6.97 -13.35 1.48
C LEU A 64 6.54 -14.46 0.51
N ALA A 65 6.88 -15.72 0.81
CA ALA A 65 6.53 -16.86 -0.03
C ALA A 65 5.01 -17.06 -0.14
N ARG A 66 4.29 -16.95 0.98
CA ARG A 66 2.83 -17.14 1.02
C ARG A 66 2.06 -15.93 0.49
N TYR A 67 2.58 -14.73 0.71
CA TYR A 67 1.87 -13.48 0.41
C TYR A 67 2.40 -12.72 -0.82
N ALA A 68 3.27 -13.33 -1.63
CA ALA A 68 3.82 -12.70 -2.84
C ALA A 68 2.75 -12.31 -3.87
N SER A 69 1.63 -13.04 -3.94
CA SER A 69 0.48 -12.70 -4.80
C SER A 69 -0.19 -11.38 -4.44
N TYR A 70 0.04 -10.85 -3.22
CA TYR A 70 -0.46 -9.54 -2.80
C TYR A 70 0.43 -8.38 -3.23
N LEU A 71 1.67 -8.63 -3.70
CA LEU A 71 2.60 -7.57 -4.12
C LEU A 71 2.06 -6.71 -5.28
N PRO A 72 1.46 -7.27 -6.35
CA PRO A 72 0.86 -6.46 -7.41
C PRO A 72 -0.31 -5.61 -6.90
N LEU A 73 -1.14 -6.17 -6.02
CA LEU A 73 -2.26 -5.47 -5.42
C LEU A 73 -1.79 -4.33 -4.51
N TYR A 74 -0.75 -4.56 -3.71
CA TYR A 74 -0.08 -3.53 -2.91
C TYR A 74 0.44 -2.40 -3.80
N LEU A 75 1.07 -2.73 -4.94
CA LEU A 75 1.60 -1.74 -5.88
C LEU A 75 0.50 -0.91 -6.54
N ALA A 76 -0.58 -1.56 -7.00
CA ALA A 76 -1.75 -0.89 -7.56
C ALA A 76 -2.39 0.05 -6.53
N GLY A 77 -2.54 -0.41 -5.28
CA GLY A 77 -3.02 0.42 -4.19
C GLY A 77 -2.13 1.64 -3.96
N LYS A 78 -0.81 1.49 -3.94
CA LYS A 78 0.12 2.62 -3.77
C LYS A 78 -0.01 3.66 -4.89
N LEU A 79 -0.20 3.22 -6.14
CA LEU A 79 -0.46 4.12 -7.27
C LEU A 79 -1.78 4.89 -7.10
N ILE A 80 -2.85 4.21 -6.66
CA ILE A 80 -4.12 4.86 -6.32
C ILE A 80 -3.95 5.86 -5.18
N GLY A 81 -3.11 5.53 -4.18
CA GLY A 81 -2.77 6.42 -3.07
C GLY A 81 -2.07 7.71 -3.54
N ILE A 82 -1.12 7.60 -4.49
CA ILE A 82 -0.48 8.77 -5.12
C ILE A 82 -1.52 9.60 -5.90
N GLY A 83 -2.38 8.96 -6.69
CA GLY A 83 -3.45 9.66 -7.41
C GLY A 83 -4.41 10.40 -6.47
N SER A 84 -4.79 9.76 -5.36
CA SER A 84 -5.64 10.34 -4.32
C SER A 84 -4.96 11.52 -3.63
N PHE A 85 -3.64 11.45 -3.41
CA PHE A 85 -2.85 12.57 -2.89
C PHE A 85 -2.83 13.76 -3.86
N ILE A 86 -2.60 13.53 -5.16
CA ILE A 86 -2.61 14.59 -6.18
C ILE A 86 -3.99 15.26 -6.23
N ALA A 87 -5.06 14.47 -6.19
CA ALA A 87 -6.43 15.00 -6.14
C ALA A 87 -6.64 15.85 -4.88
N TRP A 88 -6.26 15.35 -3.70
CA TRP A 88 -6.35 16.10 -2.44
C TRP A 88 -5.57 17.41 -2.50
N LEU A 89 -4.35 17.40 -3.05
CA LEU A 89 -3.54 18.59 -3.22
C LEU A 89 -4.26 19.59 -4.13
N GLY A 90 -4.78 19.16 -5.27
CA GLY A 90 -5.53 20.02 -6.19
C GLY A 90 -6.75 20.69 -5.55
N PHE A 91 -7.53 19.94 -4.77
CA PHE A 91 -8.70 20.49 -4.06
C PHE A 91 -8.33 21.38 -2.86
N SER A 92 -7.23 21.09 -2.18
CA SER A 92 -6.83 21.79 -0.95
C SER A 92 -5.87 22.95 -1.20
N PHE A 93 -5.27 23.05 -2.40
CA PHE A 93 -4.22 24.02 -2.71
C PHE A 93 -4.64 25.46 -2.42
N ASN A 94 -5.85 25.84 -2.82
CA ASN A 94 -6.37 27.19 -2.61
C ASN A 94 -6.55 27.49 -1.11
N ASN A 95 -7.11 26.55 -0.34
CA ASN A 95 -7.25 26.69 1.11
C ASN A 95 -5.90 26.79 1.83
N ILE A 96 -4.89 26.06 1.35
CA ILE A 96 -3.53 26.12 1.91
C ILE A 96 -2.87 27.47 1.61
N LEU A 97 -3.03 28.00 0.38
CA LEU A 97 -2.51 29.33 -0.01
C LEU A 97 -3.15 30.47 0.80
N VAL A 98 -4.45 30.38 1.06
CA VAL A 98 -5.18 31.41 1.82
C VAL A 98 -4.84 31.35 3.31
N SER A 99 -4.51 30.18 3.86
CA SER A 99 -4.16 29.98 5.28
C SER A 99 -2.67 30.18 5.61
N LEU A 100 -1.79 30.12 4.61
CA LEU A 100 -0.35 30.39 4.70
C LEU A 100 0.02 31.69 5.46
N PRO A 101 -0.61 32.86 5.21
CA PRO A 101 -0.28 34.09 5.94
C PRO A 101 -0.67 34.07 7.43
N MET A 102 -1.61 33.21 7.84
CA MET A 102 -2.05 33.14 9.25
C MET A 102 -1.28 32.12 10.09
N ASN A 103 -0.75 31.05 9.49
CA ASN A 103 0.02 30.01 10.18
C ASN A 103 1.04 29.36 9.22
N ALA A 104 1.99 30.16 8.72
CA ALA A 104 2.96 29.76 7.70
C ALA A 104 3.78 28.52 8.08
N VAL A 105 4.21 28.42 9.34
CA VAL A 105 5.05 27.32 9.83
C VAL A 105 4.30 25.98 9.75
N SER A 106 3.07 25.93 10.27
CA SER A 106 2.25 24.71 10.25
C SER A 106 1.87 24.32 8.81
N GLY A 107 1.47 25.28 7.98
CA GLY A 107 1.13 25.03 6.57
C GLY A 107 2.31 24.48 5.75
N LEU A 108 3.50 25.07 5.90
CA LEU A 108 4.73 24.60 5.25
C LEU A 108 5.15 23.22 5.76
N MET A 109 5.02 22.96 7.07
CA MET A 109 5.37 21.67 7.65
C MET A 109 4.46 20.55 7.12
N ILE A 110 3.15 20.80 6.99
CA ILE A 110 2.19 19.84 6.42
C ILE A 110 2.52 19.57 4.96
N LEU A 111 2.71 20.61 4.15
CA LEU A 111 3.09 20.47 2.74
C LEU A 111 4.40 19.69 2.60
N GLY A 112 5.42 20.04 3.38
CA GLY A 112 6.73 19.39 3.38
C GLY A 112 6.66 17.92 3.77
N LEU A 113 5.98 17.59 4.87
CA LEU A 113 5.80 16.20 5.31
C LEU A 113 5.00 15.38 4.29
N THR A 114 3.97 15.97 3.68
CA THR A 114 3.13 15.25 2.72
C THR A 114 3.87 15.01 1.40
N LEU A 115 4.69 15.97 0.94
CA LEU A 115 5.62 15.77 -0.17
C LEU A 115 6.66 14.69 0.13
N LEU A 116 7.24 14.69 1.34
CA LEU A 116 8.20 13.69 1.77
C LEU A 116 7.59 12.28 1.76
N LEU A 117 6.35 12.13 2.24
CA LEU A 117 5.61 10.86 2.19
C LEU A 117 5.33 10.43 0.74
N CYS A 118 5.00 11.35 -0.15
CA CYS A 118 4.81 11.02 -1.57
C CYS A 118 6.12 10.52 -2.21
N LEU A 119 7.27 11.15 -1.91
CA LEU A 119 8.57 10.68 -2.37
C LEU A 119 8.92 9.30 -1.80
N ALA A 120 8.62 9.08 -0.51
CA ALA A 120 8.81 7.78 0.11
C ALA A 120 7.94 6.70 -0.54
N ASP A 121 6.70 7.01 -0.93
CA ASP A 121 5.84 6.09 -1.68
C ASP A 121 6.45 5.67 -3.01
N ILE A 122 6.99 6.63 -3.78
CA ILE A 122 7.70 6.32 -5.02
C ILE A 122 8.87 5.37 -4.74
N GLY A 123 9.62 5.61 -3.67
CA GLY A 123 10.66 4.71 -3.19
C GLY A 123 10.15 3.29 -2.88
N THR A 124 9.01 3.19 -2.18
CA THR A 124 8.40 1.88 -1.88
C THR A 124 7.90 1.16 -3.13
N ILE A 125 7.32 1.88 -4.10
CA ILE A 125 6.87 1.32 -5.38
C ILE A 125 8.07 0.77 -6.16
N LEU A 126 9.17 1.53 -6.25
CA LEU A 126 10.39 1.07 -6.92
C LEU A 126 10.98 -0.15 -6.22
N GLY A 127 11.10 -0.12 -4.89
CA GLY A 127 11.64 -1.24 -4.11
C GLY A 127 10.80 -2.51 -4.23
N VAL A 128 9.47 -2.40 -4.17
CA VAL A 128 8.55 -3.53 -4.36
C VAL A 128 8.55 -4.02 -5.80
N SER A 129 8.65 -3.14 -6.79
CA SER A 129 8.77 -3.52 -8.22
C SER A 129 10.04 -4.34 -8.47
N LEU A 130 11.16 -3.94 -7.87
CA LEU A 130 12.41 -4.69 -7.95
C LEU A 130 12.31 -6.06 -7.26
N LEU A 131 11.60 -6.12 -6.13
CA LEU A 131 11.32 -7.35 -5.41
C LEU A 131 10.46 -8.30 -6.26
N LEU A 132 9.40 -7.79 -6.90
CA LEU A 132 8.52 -8.55 -7.79
C LEU A 132 9.29 -9.17 -8.97
N ARG A 133 10.16 -8.39 -9.62
CA ARG A 133 11.01 -8.86 -10.73
C ARG A 133 11.96 -10.00 -10.32
N ARG A 134 12.41 -10.03 -9.07
CA ARG A 134 13.28 -11.10 -8.56
C ARG A 134 12.53 -12.37 -8.13
N ILE A 135 11.28 -12.24 -7.70
CA ILE A 135 10.46 -13.37 -7.23
C ILE A 135 9.67 -14.02 -8.37
N GLY A 136 9.25 -13.24 -9.37
CA GLY A 136 8.48 -13.70 -10.53
C GLY A 136 9.05 -14.94 -11.25
N PRO A 137 10.36 -15.05 -11.51
CA PRO A 137 10.93 -16.24 -12.15
C PRO A 137 10.74 -17.51 -11.32
N ARG A 138 10.87 -17.42 -9.99
CA ARG A 138 10.80 -18.57 -9.08
C ARG A 138 9.38 -19.11 -8.92
N GLN A 139 8.37 -18.24 -8.84
CA GLN A 139 6.98 -18.68 -8.73
C GLN A 139 6.44 -19.30 -10.03
N THR A 140 6.95 -18.86 -11.18
CA THR A 140 6.60 -19.45 -12.48
C THR A 140 7.15 -20.87 -12.61
N GLU A 141 8.33 -21.15 -12.06
CA GLU A 141 8.91 -22.50 -12.03
C GLU A 141 8.16 -23.43 -11.06
N GLU A 142 7.88 -23.00 -9.83
CA GLU A 142 7.13 -23.81 -8.86
C GLU A 142 5.71 -24.15 -9.34
N GLY A 143 5.01 -23.18 -9.95
CA GLY A 143 3.68 -23.43 -10.55
C GLY A 143 3.73 -24.40 -11.73
N ARG A 144 4.81 -24.41 -12.52
CA ARG A 144 5.02 -25.38 -13.60
C ARG A 144 5.33 -26.77 -13.07
N LEU A 145 6.09 -26.87 -11.98
CA LEU A 145 6.41 -28.15 -11.35
C LEU A 145 5.18 -28.79 -10.72
N GLN A 146 4.37 -28.02 -9.99
CA GLN A 146 3.10 -28.51 -9.44
C GLN A 146 2.09 -28.92 -10.52
N ALA A 147 2.00 -28.16 -11.63
CA ALA A 147 1.16 -28.54 -12.77
C ALA A 147 1.62 -29.86 -13.40
N ARG A 148 2.93 -30.11 -13.42
CA ARG A 148 3.51 -31.35 -13.95
C ARG A 148 3.25 -32.55 -13.03
N GLU A 149 3.40 -32.39 -11.72
CA GLU A 149 3.03 -33.43 -10.74
C GLU A 149 1.53 -33.76 -10.79
N SER A 150 0.66 -32.76 -10.92
CA SER A 150 -0.80 -32.99 -11.03
C SER A 150 -1.23 -33.67 -12.34
N SER A 151 -0.39 -33.61 -13.38
CA SER A 151 -0.63 -34.29 -14.66
C SER A 151 0.01 -35.68 -14.73
N GLU A 152 0.93 -36.01 -13.82
CA GLU A 152 1.57 -37.32 -13.70
C GLU A 152 0.89 -38.23 -12.67
N GLU A 153 -0.14 -37.75 -11.95
CA GLU A 153 -0.94 -38.59 -11.06
C GLU A 153 -1.70 -39.63 -11.91
N PRO A 154 -1.32 -40.92 -11.85
CA PRO A 154 -1.92 -41.93 -12.70
C PRO A 154 -3.38 -42.08 -12.31
N ALA A 155 -4.27 -41.93 -13.29
CA ALA A 155 -5.69 -42.22 -13.14
C ALA A 155 -5.83 -43.60 -12.47
N GLY A 156 -6.34 -43.58 -11.23
CA GLY A 156 -6.51 -44.77 -10.43
C GLY A 156 -7.13 -45.88 -11.26
N GLU A 157 -6.45 -47.02 -11.28
CA GLU A 157 -6.85 -48.24 -11.96
C GLU A 157 -8.31 -48.55 -11.59
N PRO A 158 -9.24 -48.65 -12.56
CA PRO A 158 -10.62 -48.94 -12.24
C PRO A 158 -10.67 -50.32 -11.58
N ASP A 159 -11.07 -50.32 -10.32
CA ASP A 159 -11.33 -51.51 -9.51
C ASP A 159 -12.41 -52.35 -10.21
N ASN A 160 -11.96 -53.30 -11.03
CA ASN A 160 -12.79 -54.35 -11.60
C ASN A 160 -13.08 -55.37 -10.49
N GLY A 161 -13.86 -54.92 -9.50
CA GLY A 161 -14.51 -55.77 -8.52
C GLY A 161 -15.57 -56.61 -9.22
N GLY A 162 -15.18 -57.82 -9.63
CA GLY A 162 -16.09 -58.81 -10.19
C GLY A 162 -17.15 -59.26 -9.18
N PHE A 163 -18.38 -59.34 -9.65
CA PHE A 163 -19.42 -60.24 -9.18
C PHE A 163 -20.15 -60.83 -10.39
#